data_AF-A0A939IBI5-F1
#
_entry.id   AF-A0A939IBI5-F1
#
_cell.length_a   1.000
_cell.length_b   1.000
_cell.length_c   1.000
_cell.angle_alpha   90.00
_cell.angle_beta   90.00
_cell.angle_gamma   90.00
#
_symmetry.space_group_name_H-M   'P 1'
#
loop_
_entity.id
_entity.type
_entity.pdbx_description
1 polymer ?
#
loop_
_entity_poly.entity_id
_entity_poly.type
_entity_poly.pdbx_seq_one_letter_code
_entity_poly.pdbx_strand_id
1 'polypeptide(L)'
;MGQLLEELLKRESIGAREFAKSLVSIPLPLEEEAHQKAVVAGKVLVECAEPISWAVIWSAIQQDTDFGREVFETVAYRYSHGLHLKLTEKQLADLYIWLVCQYPHAGDPDNSNDVLAHVVGVRESVAGFRDNVVTQLSETGTFQACIEIERIADQFPKLTWLKRTLLNAQNVMRRKNWQPLQPEQILQIVSNQPKNQSTQIQAGVFIMQGSNNPNLNFSGSVGAVNLNSTVNGDQIGTQHNYAQEQNLIEAFDEIQQIVNRITQNYPAPTEVEKQIIVAEAVEQVKQNPTLRKRLEVGGKAFIFEGLQKASDQWWVSPFVKAIEAAVKGE
;
A
#
# COMPACT_ATOMS: atom_id res chain seq x y z
N MET A 1 22.47 -31.30 7.58
CA MET A 1 22.33 -30.09 8.41
C MET A 1 21.00 -29.37 8.14
N GLY A 2 20.67 -29.02 6.89
CA GLY A 2 19.45 -28.28 6.55
C GLY A 2 18.14 -28.87 7.07
N GLN A 3 17.88 -30.17 6.87
CA GLN A 3 16.65 -30.82 7.33
C GLN A 3 16.50 -30.82 8.86
N LEU A 4 17.59 -30.99 9.61
CA LEU A 4 17.57 -30.95 11.07
C LEU A 4 17.36 -29.51 11.57
N LEU A 5 18.02 -28.53 10.95
CA LEU A 5 17.87 -27.12 11.30
C LEU A 5 16.44 -26.63 10.99
N GLU A 6 15.88 -27.04 9.85
CA GLU A 6 14.50 -26.79 9.46
C GLU A 6 13.51 -27.37 10.46
N GLU A 7 13.68 -28.62 10.88
CA GLU A 7 12.81 -29.26 11.86
C GLU A 7 12.90 -28.59 13.25
N LEU A 8 14.10 -28.14 13.65
CA LEU A 8 14.30 -27.42 14.90
C LEU A 8 13.72 -25.99 14.86
N LEU A 9 13.76 -25.34 13.69
CA LEU A 9 13.19 -24.00 13.50
C LEU A 9 11.66 -24.03 13.39
N LYS A 10 11.08 -25.07 12.79
CA LYS A 10 9.62 -25.32 12.83
C LYS A 10 9.11 -25.53 14.25
N ARG A 11 9.96 -26.00 15.17
CA ARG A 11 9.66 -26.18 16.59
C ARG A 11 9.96 -24.94 17.44
N GLU A 12 10.22 -23.79 16.81
CA GLU A 12 10.51 -22.50 17.46
C GLU A 12 11.67 -22.55 18.45
N SER A 13 12.65 -23.44 18.23
CA SER A 13 13.81 -23.52 19.10
C SER A 13 14.65 -22.25 18.99
N ILE A 14 14.69 -21.47 20.08
CA ILE A 14 15.48 -20.23 20.18
C ILE A 14 16.95 -20.50 19.81
N GLY A 15 17.52 -21.60 20.31
CA GLY A 15 18.92 -21.98 20.01
C GLY A 15 19.17 -22.28 18.54
N ALA A 16 18.22 -22.90 17.84
CA ALA A 16 18.34 -23.16 16.40
C ALA A 16 18.26 -21.86 15.58
N ARG A 17 17.47 -20.88 16.04
CA ARG A 17 17.35 -19.56 15.40
C ARG A 17 18.61 -18.73 15.54
N GLU A 18 19.17 -18.67 16.75
CA GLU A 18 20.43 -17.95 16.97
C GLU A 18 21.60 -18.63 16.25
N PHE A 19 21.61 -19.96 16.18
CA PHE A 19 22.59 -20.69 15.37
C PHE A 19 22.45 -20.41 13.87
N ALA A 20 21.22 -20.40 13.33
CA ALA A 20 21.01 -20.06 11.93
C ALA A 20 21.44 -18.62 11.63
N LYS A 21 21.14 -17.66 12.53
CA LYS A 21 21.57 -16.26 12.42
C LYS A 21 23.10 -16.11 12.47
N SER A 22 23.79 -16.89 13.31
CA SER A 22 25.25 -16.83 13.39
C SER A 22 25.93 -17.32 12.10
N LEU A 23 25.29 -18.25 11.38
CA LEU A 23 25.79 -18.73 10.09
C LEU A 23 25.61 -17.72 8.93
N VAL A 24 24.67 -16.78 9.04
CA VAL A 24 24.43 -15.73 8.03
C VAL A 24 24.96 -14.36 8.47
N SER A 25 25.83 -14.35 9.49
CA SER A 25 26.49 -13.13 9.96
C SER A 25 27.57 -12.68 8.98
N ILE A 26 27.74 -11.37 8.89
CA ILE A 26 28.65 -10.72 7.92
C ILE A 26 29.99 -10.43 8.60
N PRO A 27 31.15 -10.64 7.93
CA PRO A 27 31.30 -11.10 6.54
C PRO A 27 30.93 -12.58 6.36
N LEU A 28 30.34 -12.91 5.21
CA LEU A 28 29.96 -14.28 4.89
C LEU A 28 31.23 -15.15 4.73
N PRO A 29 31.16 -16.44 5.10
CA PRO A 29 32.31 -17.34 4.99
C PRO A 29 32.73 -17.52 3.53
N LEU A 30 34.02 -17.37 3.23
CA LEU A 30 34.58 -17.63 1.90
C LEU A 30 34.89 -19.12 1.67
N GLU A 31 34.99 -19.90 2.75
CA GLU A 31 35.20 -21.34 2.68
C GLU A 31 33.93 -22.02 2.15
N GLU A 32 34.06 -22.82 1.09
CA GLU A 32 32.95 -23.41 0.35
C GLU A 32 31.95 -24.17 1.25
N GLU A 33 32.43 -25.00 2.17
CA GLU A 33 31.55 -25.75 3.07
C GLU A 33 30.80 -24.82 4.05
N ALA A 34 31.47 -23.77 4.53
CA ALA A 34 30.87 -22.79 5.44
C ALA A 34 29.87 -21.88 4.70
N HIS A 35 30.15 -21.50 3.46
CA HIS A 35 29.24 -20.77 2.58
C HIS A 35 27.98 -21.58 2.29
N GLN A 36 28.13 -22.86 1.93
CA GLN A 36 26.97 -23.75 1.71
C GLN A 36 26.11 -23.88 2.97
N LYS A 37 26.72 -23.94 4.17
CA LYS A 37 25.98 -23.92 5.44
C LYS A 37 25.25 -22.60 5.64
N ALA A 38 25.85 -21.46 5.26
CA ALA A 38 25.21 -20.16 5.32
C ALA A 38 24.00 -20.07 4.37
N VAL A 39 24.11 -20.58 3.13
CA VAL A 39 23.00 -20.61 2.16
C VAL A 39 21.85 -21.47 2.68
N VAL A 40 22.16 -22.65 3.22
CA VAL A 40 21.15 -23.53 3.83
C VAL A 40 20.50 -22.86 5.04
N ALA A 41 21.27 -22.18 5.89
CA ALA A 41 20.72 -21.43 7.03
C ALA A 41 19.83 -20.26 6.55
N GLY A 42 20.26 -19.50 5.54
CA GLY A 42 19.51 -18.40 4.94
C GLY A 42 18.18 -18.87 4.37
N LYS A 43 18.16 -19.98 3.61
CA LYS A 43 16.93 -20.61 3.13
C LYS A 43 15.95 -20.90 4.26
N VAL A 44 16.41 -21.58 5.33
CA VAL A 44 15.51 -21.93 6.44
C VAL A 44 15.03 -20.69 7.20
N LEU A 45 15.88 -19.66 7.33
CA LEU A 45 15.49 -18.37 7.91
C LEU A 45 14.44 -17.65 7.07
N VAL A 46 14.45 -17.78 5.74
CA VAL A 46 13.39 -17.26 4.85
C VAL A 46 12.09 -18.07 5.02
N GLU A 47 12.17 -19.40 5.04
CA GLU A 47 11.02 -20.29 5.20
C GLU A 47 10.29 -20.09 6.55
N CYS A 48 11.04 -19.88 7.62
CA CYS A 48 10.54 -19.68 8.97
C CYS A 48 10.61 -18.22 9.41
N ALA A 49 10.73 -17.28 8.46
CA ALA A 49 10.91 -15.87 8.76
C ALA A 49 9.75 -15.34 9.61
N GLU A 50 10.10 -14.60 10.65
CA GLU A 50 9.18 -13.72 11.37
C GLU A 50 9.54 -12.27 11.03
N PRO A 51 8.59 -11.32 11.07
CA PRO A 51 8.85 -9.94 10.67
C PRO A 51 10.05 -9.30 11.38
N ILE A 52 10.24 -9.60 12.66
CA ILE A 52 11.33 -9.07 13.50
C ILE A 52 12.68 -9.72 13.13
N SER A 53 12.66 -11.01 12.80
CA SER A 53 13.89 -11.77 12.48
C SER A 53 14.32 -11.61 11.02
N TRP A 54 13.43 -11.14 10.14
CA TRP A 54 13.70 -10.90 8.72
C TRP A 54 14.85 -9.92 8.49
N ALA A 55 14.98 -8.89 9.34
CA ALA A 55 15.99 -7.85 9.17
C ALA A 55 17.43 -8.39 9.11
N VAL A 56 17.71 -9.48 9.83
CA VAL A 56 19.06 -10.08 9.87
C VAL A 56 19.40 -10.69 8.52
N ILE A 57 18.53 -11.57 8.00
CA ILE A 57 18.77 -12.23 6.70
C ILE A 57 18.66 -11.23 5.54
N TRP A 58 17.74 -10.27 5.64
CA TRP A 58 17.59 -9.22 4.64
C TRP A 58 18.84 -8.36 4.51
N SER A 59 19.46 -7.98 5.64
CA SER A 59 20.71 -7.22 5.63
C SER A 59 21.86 -8.00 4.96
N ALA A 60 21.95 -9.31 5.18
CA ALA A 60 22.92 -10.17 4.51
C ALA A 60 22.69 -10.24 2.99
N ILE A 61 21.44 -10.41 2.56
CA ILE A 61 21.04 -10.41 1.14
C ILE A 61 21.35 -9.07 0.45
N GLN A 62 21.15 -7.95 1.15
CA GLN A 62 21.42 -6.61 0.61
C GLN A 62 22.93 -6.33 0.48
N GLN A 63 23.74 -6.86 1.39
CA GLN A 63 25.19 -6.66 1.38
C GLN A 63 25.91 -7.62 0.42
N ASP A 64 25.37 -8.84 0.24
CA ASP A 64 25.88 -9.82 -0.71
C ASP A 64 24.73 -10.33 -1.59
N THR A 65 24.70 -9.81 -2.83
CA THR A 65 23.66 -10.16 -3.79
C THR A 65 23.81 -11.58 -4.33
N ASP A 66 25.03 -12.10 -4.46
CA ASP A 66 25.27 -13.48 -4.91
C ASP A 66 24.74 -14.48 -3.90
N PHE A 67 25.03 -14.26 -2.62
CA PHE A 67 24.44 -15.02 -1.53
C PHE A 67 22.90 -14.96 -1.56
N GLY A 68 22.34 -13.77 -1.78
CA GLY A 68 20.89 -13.61 -1.92
C GLY A 68 20.30 -14.44 -3.06
N ARG A 69 20.96 -14.46 -4.22
CA ARG A 69 20.55 -15.29 -5.37
C ARG A 69 20.56 -16.78 -5.02
N GLU A 70 21.65 -17.27 -4.43
CA GLU A 70 21.76 -18.68 -4.02
C GLU A 70 20.65 -19.09 -3.03
N VAL A 71 20.34 -18.23 -2.06
CA VAL A 71 19.26 -18.46 -1.09
C VAL A 71 17.91 -18.55 -1.80
N PHE A 72 17.53 -17.57 -2.61
CA PHE A 72 16.21 -17.55 -3.24
C PHE A 72 16.05 -18.57 -4.36
N GLU A 73 17.11 -18.95 -5.06
CA GLU A 73 17.09 -20.08 -6.00
C GLU A 73 16.77 -21.38 -5.26
N THR A 74 17.38 -21.58 -4.09
CA THR A 74 17.13 -22.76 -3.25
C THR A 74 15.72 -22.77 -2.65
N VAL A 75 15.20 -21.61 -2.24
CA VAL A 75 13.82 -21.45 -1.74
C VAL A 75 12.82 -21.71 -2.87
N ALA A 76 12.99 -21.05 -4.01
CA ALA A 76 12.09 -21.13 -5.14
C ALA A 76 12.01 -22.54 -5.73
N TYR A 77 13.14 -23.24 -5.84
CA TYR A 77 13.16 -24.62 -6.31
C TYR A 77 12.31 -25.55 -5.45
N ARG A 78 12.25 -25.32 -4.14
CA ARG A 78 11.44 -26.14 -3.22
C ARG A 78 9.96 -25.79 -3.26
N TYR A 79 9.63 -24.52 -3.46
CA TYR A 79 8.27 -23.98 -3.41
C TYR A 79 7.87 -23.38 -4.75
N SER A 80 8.03 -24.14 -5.83
CA SER A 80 7.69 -23.73 -7.19
C SER A 80 6.22 -23.30 -7.35
N HIS A 81 5.32 -23.77 -6.47
CA HIS A 81 3.90 -23.42 -6.45
C HIS A 81 3.50 -22.45 -5.32
N GLY A 82 4.49 -21.84 -4.65
CA GLY A 82 4.27 -20.79 -3.66
C GLY A 82 4.65 -21.17 -2.23
N LEU A 83 5.09 -20.15 -1.49
CA LEU A 83 5.44 -20.19 -0.09
C LEU A 83 4.80 -18.96 0.55
N HIS A 84 3.88 -19.17 1.50
CA HIS A 84 3.28 -18.05 2.22
C HIS A 84 4.25 -17.53 3.27
N LEU A 85 4.90 -16.40 2.97
CA LEU A 85 5.91 -15.79 3.83
C LEU A 85 5.25 -15.03 4.98
N LYS A 86 5.68 -15.25 6.22
CA LYS A 86 5.17 -14.48 7.38
C LYS A 86 5.89 -13.13 7.51
N LEU A 87 5.79 -12.31 6.48
CA LEU A 87 6.41 -10.99 6.39
C LEU A 87 5.34 -9.88 6.39
N THR A 88 5.72 -8.67 6.76
CA THR A 88 4.83 -7.50 6.60
C THR A 88 4.66 -7.14 5.13
N GLU A 89 3.62 -6.37 4.82
CA GLU A 89 3.33 -5.89 3.47
C GLU A 89 4.52 -5.13 2.87
N LYS A 90 5.17 -4.29 3.68
CA LYS A 90 6.39 -3.57 3.28
C LYS A 90 7.54 -4.52 2.97
N GLN A 91 7.77 -5.52 3.82
CA GLN A 91 8.84 -6.51 3.61
C GLN A 91 8.60 -7.37 2.38
N LEU A 92 7.35 -7.78 2.12
CA LEU A 92 6.96 -8.48 0.89
C LEU A 92 7.22 -7.60 -0.34
N ALA A 93 6.90 -6.31 -0.27
CA ALA A 93 7.13 -5.40 -1.38
C ALA A 93 8.63 -5.12 -1.61
N ASP A 94 9.43 -4.95 -0.55
CA ASP A 94 10.88 -4.81 -0.63
C ASP A 94 11.50 -6.07 -1.27
N LEU A 95 11.04 -7.26 -0.86
CA LEU A 95 11.43 -8.54 -1.45
C LEU A 95 11.07 -8.63 -2.93
N TYR A 96 9.82 -8.30 -3.29
CA TYR A 96 9.36 -8.34 -4.68
C TYR A 96 10.19 -7.42 -5.57
N ILE A 97 10.46 -6.19 -5.13
CA ILE A 97 11.29 -5.23 -5.87
C ILE A 97 12.69 -5.79 -6.09
N TRP A 98 13.32 -6.34 -5.04
CA TRP A 98 14.63 -6.96 -5.15
C TRP A 98 14.63 -8.13 -6.15
N LEU A 99 13.62 -9.00 -6.09
CA LEU A 99 13.47 -10.12 -7.02
C LEU A 99 13.28 -9.66 -8.46
N VAL A 100 12.50 -8.61 -8.73
CA VAL A 100 12.36 -8.05 -10.09
C VAL A 100 13.68 -7.47 -10.59
N CYS A 101 14.45 -6.80 -9.72
CA CYS A 101 15.75 -6.24 -10.09
C CYS A 101 16.79 -7.33 -10.40
N GLN A 102 16.85 -8.40 -9.60
CA GLN A 102 17.78 -9.51 -9.81
C GLN A 102 17.31 -10.48 -10.91
N TYR A 103 15.99 -10.65 -11.02
CA TYR A 103 15.33 -11.54 -11.97
C TYR A 103 14.26 -10.79 -12.78
N PRO A 104 14.66 -9.95 -13.76
CA PRO A 104 13.72 -9.17 -14.56
C PRO A 104 12.83 -10.04 -15.44
N HIS A 105 11.53 -9.74 -15.53
CA HIS A 105 10.55 -10.54 -16.30
C HIS A 105 10.95 -10.85 -17.74
N ALA A 106 11.72 -9.98 -18.40
CA ALA A 106 12.17 -10.18 -19.78
C ALA A 106 13.10 -11.40 -19.97
N GLY A 107 13.69 -11.91 -18.88
CA GLY A 107 14.53 -13.12 -18.91
C GLY A 107 13.79 -14.40 -18.51
N ASP A 108 12.48 -14.35 -18.33
CA ASP A 108 11.69 -15.54 -17.98
C ASP A 108 11.43 -16.39 -19.23
N PRO A 109 11.51 -17.73 -19.14
CA PRO A 109 11.26 -18.61 -20.27
C PRO A 109 9.80 -18.53 -20.72
N ASP A 110 9.58 -18.44 -22.04
CA ASP A 110 8.24 -18.47 -22.63
C ASP A 110 7.86 -19.91 -23.00
N ASN A 111 7.22 -20.60 -22.05
CA ASN A 111 6.76 -21.97 -22.22
C ASN A 111 5.30 -22.03 -22.72
N SER A 112 4.72 -20.91 -23.18
CA SER A 112 3.30 -20.85 -23.58
C SER A 112 2.96 -21.71 -24.81
N ASN A 113 3.98 -22.05 -25.62
CA ASN A 113 3.84 -22.85 -26.82
C ASN A 113 4.36 -24.29 -26.64
N ASP A 114 4.79 -24.68 -25.44
CA ASP A 114 5.28 -26.04 -25.20
C ASP A 114 4.11 -27.03 -25.14
N VAL A 115 4.12 -27.99 -26.08
CA VAL A 115 3.09 -29.02 -26.25
C VAL A 115 3.35 -30.23 -25.33
N LEU A 116 4.53 -30.30 -24.71
CA LEU A 116 4.97 -31.40 -23.85
C LEU A 116 5.34 -30.89 -22.45
N ALA A 117 5.29 -31.77 -21.45
CA ALA A 117 5.80 -31.45 -20.12
C ALA A 117 7.29 -31.09 -20.19
N HIS A 118 7.66 -29.88 -19.78
CA HIS A 118 9.04 -29.41 -19.70
C HIS A 118 9.57 -29.49 -18.26
N VAL A 119 10.89 -29.52 -18.12
CA VAL A 119 11.55 -29.49 -16.81
C VAL A 119 11.62 -28.05 -16.33
N VAL A 120 11.02 -27.77 -15.17
CA VAL A 120 11.05 -26.43 -14.56
C VAL A 120 12.48 -26.07 -14.16
N GLY A 121 13.03 -25.04 -14.81
CA GLY A 121 14.37 -24.56 -14.52
C GLY A 121 14.44 -23.70 -13.25
N VAL A 122 15.66 -23.44 -12.77
CA VAL A 122 15.90 -22.52 -11.64
C VAL A 122 15.28 -21.16 -11.91
N ARG A 123 15.48 -20.64 -13.13
CA ARG A 123 14.93 -19.34 -13.54
C ARG A 123 13.41 -19.29 -13.47
N GLU A 124 12.74 -20.33 -13.96
CA GLU A 124 11.28 -20.45 -13.94
C GLU A 124 10.74 -20.59 -12.51
N SER A 125 11.45 -21.35 -11.66
CA SER A 125 11.10 -21.48 -10.24
C SER A 125 11.12 -20.12 -9.54
N VAL A 126 12.17 -19.32 -9.77
CA VAL A 126 12.28 -17.98 -9.19
C VAL A 126 11.21 -17.04 -9.73
N ALA A 127 10.87 -17.13 -11.02
CA ALA A 127 9.77 -16.35 -11.60
C ALA A 127 8.43 -16.66 -10.92
N GLY A 128 8.11 -17.96 -10.73
CA GLY A 128 6.92 -18.39 -10.01
C GLY A 128 6.90 -17.92 -8.55
N PHE A 129 8.04 -18.00 -7.85
CA PHE A 129 8.17 -17.50 -6.48
C PHE A 129 7.95 -15.98 -6.41
N ARG A 130 8.60 -15.20 -7.28
CA ARG A 130 8.44 -13.74 -7.37
C ARG A 130 6.97 -13.36 -7.59
N ASP A 131 6.30 -14.03 -8.50
CA ASP A 131 4.89 -13.74 -8.82
C ASP A 131 3.95 -14.16 -7.66
N ASN A 132 4.32 -15.17 -6.88
CA ASN A 132 3.61 -15.55 -5.66
C ASN A 132 3.72 -14.46 -4.56
N VAL A 133 4.86 -13.78 -4.43
CA VAL A 133 5.05 -12.69 -3.43
C VAL A 133 4.05 -11.55 -3.65
N VAL A 134 3.89 -11.07 -4.88
CA VAL A 134 2.91 -9.99 -5.18
C VAL A 134 1.47 -10.48 -5.08
N THR A 135 1.22 -11.75 -5.42
CA THR A 135 -0.09 -12.38 -5.26
C THR A 135 -0.48 -12.41 -3.79
N GLN A 136 0.42 -12.90 -2.92
CA GLN A 136 0.24 -12.89 -1.47
C GLN A 136 -0.05 -11.47 -0.96
N LEU A 137 0.76 -10.48 -1.38
CA LEU A 137 0.57 -9.09 -0.99
C LEU A 137 -0.84 -8.59 -1.37
N SER A 138 -1.31 -8.91 -2.57
CA SER A 138 -2.65 -8.50 -3.05
C SER A 138 -3.79 -9.18 -2.29
N GLU A 139 -3.58 -10.41 -1.82
CA GLU A 139 -4.57 -11.20 -1.09
C GLU A 139 -4.67 -10.83 0.39
N THR A 140 -3.64 -10.18 0.96
CA THR A 140 -3.64 -9.71 2.36
C THR A 140 -4.88 -8.88 2.67
N GLY A 141 -5.25 -7.95 1.77
CA GLY A 141 -6.47 -7.15 1.87
C GLY A 141 -6.43 -6.08 2.97
N THR A 142 -5.25 -5.55 3.24
CA THR A 142 -5.04 -4.40 4.12
C THR A 142 -4.85 -3.13 3.28
N PHE A 143 -5.00 -1.96 3.92
CA PHE A 143 -4.67 -0.68 3.28
C PHE A 143 -3.18 -0.62 2.91
N GLN A 144 -2.29 -1.07 3.82
CA GLN A 144 -0.86 -1.12 3.57
C GLN A 144 -0.50 -1.95 2.32
N ALA A 145 -1.15 -3.09 2.11
CA ALA A 145 -0.93 -3.90 0.91
C ALA A 145 -1.22 -3.10 -0.39
N CYS A 146 -2.29 -2.28 -0.40
CA CYS A 146 -2.62 -1.45 -1.54
C CYS A 146 -1.53 -0.39 -1.80
N ILE A 147 -1.09 0.30 -0.73
CA ILE A 147 -0.02 1.30 -0.79
C ILE A 147 1.27 0.69 -1.36
N GLU A 148 1.66 -0.49 -0.87
CA GLU A 148 2.89 -1.13 -1.28
C GLU A 148 2.82 -1.69 -2.72
N ILE A 149 1.64 -2.15 -3.18
CA ILE A 149 1.44 -2.54 -4.59
C ILE A 149 1.49 -1.32 -5.51
N GLU A 150 0.92 -0.18 -5.10
CA GLU A 150 1.04 1.08 -5.82
C GLU A 150 2.50 1.51 -5.94
N ARG A 151 3.26 1.45 -4.84
CA ARG A 151 4.71 1.68 -4.81
C ARG A 151 5.47 0.79 -5.81
N ILE A 152 5.12 -0.49 -5.88
CA ILE A 152 5.72 -1.43 -6.86
C ILE A 152 5.35 -1.02 -8.29
N ALA A 153 4.09 -0.64 -8.55
CA ALA A 153 3.62 -0.23 -9.87
C ALA A 153 4.31 1.04 -10.38
N ASP A 154 4.58 2.00 -9.49
CA ASP A 154 5.30 3.23 -9.84
C ASP A 154 6.78 2.97 -10.13
N GLN A 155 7.43 2.02 -9.43
CA GLN A 155 8.81 1.63 -9.73
C GLN A 155 8.95 0.84 -11.04
N PHE A 156 7.93 0.06 -11.41
CA PHE A 156 7.94 -0.76 -12.62
C PHE A 156 6.78 -0.43 -13.56
N PRO A 157 6.72 0.80 -14.12
CA PRO A 157 5.56 1.25 -14.90
C PRO A 157 5.35 0.47 -16.21
N LYS A 158 6.40 -0.24 -16.68
CA LYS A 158 6.32 -1.12 -17.85
C LYS A 158 5.54 -2.42 -17.57
N LEU A 159 5.42 -2.83 -16.31
CA LEU A 159 4.64 -4.01 -15.89
C LEU A 159 3.17 -3.61 -15.73
N THR A 160 2.48 -3.44 -16.85
CA THR A 160 1.10 -2.90 -16.89
C THR A 160 0.08 -3.69 -16.08
N TRP A 161 0.32 -4.99 -15.86
CA TRP A 161 -0.53 -5.86 -15.07
C TRP A 161 -0.57 -5.47 -13.58
N LEU A 162 0.45 -4.77 -13.05
CA LEU A 162 0.47 -4.30 -11.66
C LEU A 162 -0.66 -3.33 -11.34
N LYS A 163 -1.09 -2.51 -12.31
CA LYS A 163 -2.27 -1.64 -12.14
C LYS A 163 -3.55 -2.44 -11.90
N ARG A 164 -3.70 -3.55 -12.63
CA ARG A 164 -4.82 -4.48 -12.43
C ARG A 164 -4.71 -5.20 -11.08
N THR A 165 -3.49 -5.56 -10.68
CA THR A 165 -3.23 -6.14 -9.35
C THR A 165 -3.61 -5.18 -8.23
N LEU A 166 -3.31 -3.88 -8.35
CA LEU A 166 -3.74 -2.85 -7.40
C LEU A 166 -5.26 -2.77 -7.28
N LEU A 167 -5.97 -2.71 -8.42
CA LEU A 167 -7.45 -2.70 -8.43
C LEU A 167 -8.03 -3.96 -7.75
N ASN A 168 -7.43 -5.12 -7.99
CA ASN A 168 -7.81 -6.37 -7.34
C ASN A 168 -7.55 -6.32 -5.83
N ALA A 169 -6.38 -5.84 -5.40
CA ALA A 169 -6.04 -5.70 -3.98
C ALA A 169 -7.01 -4.75 -3.26
N GLN A 170 -7.37 -3.63 -3.89
CA GLN A 170 -8.37 -2.70 -3.36
C GLN A 170 -9.76 -3.34 -3.24
N ASN A 171 -10.15 -4.20 -4.21
CA ASN A 171 -11.39 -4.98 -4.11
C ASN A 171 -11.34 -5.99 -2.97
N VAL A 172 -10.21 -6.67 -2.76
CA VAL A 172 -10.02 -7.60 -1.63
C VAL A 172 -10.08 -6.84 -0.30
N MET A 173 -9.40 -5.71 -0.20
CA MET A 173 -9.41 -4.84 0.98
C MET A 173 -10.82 -4.36 1.31
N ARG A 174 -11.56 -3.84 0.33
CA ARG A 174 -12.96 -3.44 0.52
C ARG A 174 -13.81 -4.60 1.01
N ARG A 175 -13.66 -5.80 0.44
CA ARG A 175 -14.45 -6.98 0.85
C ARG A 175 -14.13 -7.44 2.27
N LYS A 176 -12.85 -7.49 2.64
CA LYS A 176 -12.41 -7.96 3.97
C LYS A 176 -12.74 -6.96 5.08
N ASN A 177 -12.62 -5.67 4.79
CA ASN A 177 -12.87 -4.60 5.75
C ASN A 177 -14.26 -3.96 5.58
N TRP A 178 -15.14 -4.57 4.76
CA TRP A 178 -16.50 -4.08 4.59
C TRP A 178 -17.24 -4.20 5.92
N GLN A 179 -17.56 -3.07 6.50
CA GLN A 179 -18.56 -3.01 7.55
C GLN A 179 -19.89 -2.64 6.88
N PRO A 180 -20.92 -3.50 7.01
CA PRO A 180 -22.23 -3.16 6.49
C PRO A 180 -22.70 -1.87 7.15
N LEU A 181 -23.09 -0.93 6.31
CA LEU A 181 -23.74 0.29 6.76
C LEU A 181 -24.97 -0.10 7.57
N GLN A 182 -25.14 0.51 8.74
CA GLN A 182 -26.35 0.31 9.52
C GLN A 182 -27.58 0.76 8.71
N PRO A 183 -28.75 0.15 8.89
CA PRO A 183 -29.97 0.55 8.18
C PRO A 183 -30.18 2.07 8.17
N GLU A 184 -29.86 2.75 9.27
CA GLU A 184 -29.95 4.20 9.41
C GLU A 184 -28.96 4.95 8.49
N GLN A 185 -27.75 4.42 8.32
CA GLN A 185 -26.72 4.96 7.42
C GLN A 185 -27.07 4.72 5.94
N ILE A 186 -27.66 3.56 5.63
CA ILE A 186 -28.19 3.27 4.28
C ILE A 186 -29.32 4.26 3.96
N LEU A 187 -30.24 4.47 4.91
CA LEU A 187 -31.32 5.44 4.78
C LEU A 187 -30.79 6.87 4.62
N GLN A 188 -29.69 7.23 5.31
CA GLN A 188 -29.03 8.53 5.13
C GLN A 188 -28.39 8.70 3.75
N ILE A 189 -27.73 7.66 3.20
CA ILE A 189 -27.10 7.72 1.88
C ILE A 189 -28.15 7.85 0.77
N VAL A 190 -29.25 7.08 0.86
CA VAL A 190 -30.39 7.19 -0.07
C VAL A 190 -31.05 8.57 0.03
N SER A 191 -31.07 9.15 1.23
CA SER A 191 -31.64 10.49 1.46
C SER A 191 -30.72 11.65 1.01
N ASN A 192 -29.42 11.42 0.84
CA ASN A 192 -28.40 12.44 0.55
C ASN A 192 -27.93 12.51 -0.93
N GLN A 193 -28.53 11.77 -1.86
CA GLN A 193 -28.17 11.90 -3.29
C GLN A 193 -28.69 13.24 -3.89
N PRO A 194 -27.86 14.00 -4.61
CA PRO A 194 -28.27 15.26 -5.22
C PRO A 194 -29.28 15.02 -6.37
N LYS A 195 -30.40 15.76 -6.36
CA LYS A 195 -31.52 15.59 -7.31
C LYS A 195 -31.27 16.03 -8.75
N ASN A 196 -30.09 16.50 -9.12
CA ASN A 196 -29.78 16.99 -10.46
C ASN A 196 -28.57 16.27 -11.04
N GLN A 197 -28.79 15.05 -11.53
CA GLN A 197 -28.07 14.49 -12.66
C GLN A 197 -28.95 13.40 -13.28
N SER A 198 -29.86 13.84 -14.14
CA SER A 198 -30.38 13.05 -15.25
C SER A 198 -29.24 12.78 -16.24
N THR A 199 -28.29 11.95 -15.82
CA THR A 199 -27.44 11.19 -16.73
C THR A 199 -28.01 9.79 -16.71
N GLN A 200 -28.36 9.29 -17.90
CA GLN A 200 -28.69 7.88 -18.11
C GLN A 200 -27.52 7.03 -17.63
N ILE A 201 -27.48 6.68 -16.35
CA ILE A 201 -26.84 5.46 -15.93
C ILE A 201 -27.83 4.40 -16.36
N GLN A 202 -27.59 3.84 -17.56
CA GLN A 202 -28.04 2.50 -17.85
C GLN A 202 -27.60 1.65 -16.66
N ALA A 203 -28.57 1.31 -15.83
CA ALA A 203 -28.45 0.30 -14.79
C ALA A 203 -28.22 -1.04 -15.48
N GLY A 204 -26.99 -1.23 -15.96
CA GLY A 204 -26.41 -2.52 -16.27
C GLY A 204 -25.85 -3.08 -14.97
N VAL A 205 -26.61 -4.01 -14.39
CA VAL A 205 -26.22 -4.93 -13.32
C VAL A 205 -26.34 -4.40 -11.88
N PHE A 206 -27.57 -4.38 -11.38
CA PHE A 206 -27.88 -5.10 -10.14
C PHE A 206 -29.21 -5.83 -10.34
N ILE A 207 -29.14 -7.09 -10.80
CA ILE A 207 -30.20 -8.06 -10.51
C ILE A 207 -29.77 -8.78 -9.24
N MET A 208 -30.19 -8.26 -8.10
CA MET A 208 -30.82 -9.09 -7.07
C MET A 208 -32.10 -8.37 -6.67
N GLN A 209 -33.21 -9.07 -6.86
CA GLN A 209 -34.58 -8.56 -6.95
C GLN A 209 -35.09 -7.97 -5.62
N GLY A 210 -36.00 -7.00 -5.72
CA GLY A 210 -37.11 -6.87 -4.77
C GLY A 210 -37.55 -5.46 -4.36
N SER A 211 -38.58 -4.94 -5.05
CA SER A 211 -39.75 -4.25 -4.47
C SER A 211 -39.78 -2.70 -4.41
N ASN A 212 -40.41 -2.13 -5.45
CA ASN A 212 -41.39 -1.03 -5.52
C ASN A 212 -41.70 -0.18 -4.26
N ASN A 213 -41.45 1.13 -4.26
CA ASN A 213 -42.40 2.19 -4.66
C ASN A 213 -41.87 3.62 -4.32
N PRO A 214 -42.36 4.67 -5.01
CA PRO A 214 -41.73 5.98 -5.07
C PRO A 214 -42.37 7.01 -4.14
N ASN A 215 -41.54 7.77 -3.44
CA ASN A 215 -41.66 9.21 -3.16
C ASN A 215 -40.81 9.50 -1.93
N LEU A 216 -39.97 10.53 -1.99
CA LEU A 216 -39.99 11.67 -1.06
C LEU A 216 -38.79 12.61 -1.34
N ASN A 217 -39.00 13.88 -1.03
CA ASN A 217 -38.09 15.00 -1.29
C ASN A 217 -37.84 15.71 0.03
N PHE A 218 -36.58 16.02 0.37
CA PHE A 218 -36.29 16.80 1.57
C PHE A 218 -35.23 17.86 1.32
N SER A 219 -35.67 19.11 1.39
CA SER A 219 -34.89 20.34 1.50
C SER A 219 -34.77 20.74 2.99
N GLY A 220 -33.55 20.89 3.52
CA GLY A 220 -33.32 21.55 4.82
C GLY A 220 -32.06 21.06 5.57
N SER A 221 -31.23 22.01 6.00
CA SER A 221 -29.84 21.84 6.46
C SER A 221 -29.62 21.21 7.85
N VAL A 222 -28.46 20.57 7.99
CA VAL A 222 -27.97 19.81 9.15
C VAL A 222 -27.01 20.65 9.99
N GLY A 223 -27.11 20.59 11.32
CA GLY A 223 -26.09 21.11 12.23
C GLY A 223 -26.41 20.90 13.70
N ALA A 224 -25.54 20.13 14.36
CA ALA A 224 -25.35 19.94 15.82
C ALA A 224 -26.03 18.73 16.48
N VAL A 225 -25.23 17.72 16.84
CA VAL A 225 -25.40 16.96 18.09
C VAL A 225 -24.03 16.74 18.74
N ASN A 226 -23.91 17.20 19.98
CA ASN A 226 -22.79 17.04 20.91
C ASN A 226 -23.10 15.83 21.82
N LEU A 227 -22.17 14.88 22.00
CA LEU A 227 -22.39 13.68 22.81
C LEU A 227 -21.62 13.75 24.13
N ASN A 228 -22.40 13.83 25.21
CA ASN A 228 -21.97 13.83 26.61
C ASN A 228 -22.08 12.39 27.16
N SER A 229 -20.96 11.68 27.36
CA SER A 229 -20.91 10.56 28.32
C SER A 229 -19.47 10.20 28.72
N THR A 230 -19.29 9.95 30.01
CA THR A 230 -18.03 9.53 30.65
C THR A 230 -18.04 8.00 30.84
N VAL A 231 -16.97 7.30 30.44
CA VAL A 231 -16.81 5.85 30.61
C VAL A 231 -15.57 5.55 31.47
N ASN A 232 -15.74 4.72 32.51
CA ASN A 232 -14.69 4.19 33.39
C ASN A 232 -14.39 2.71 33.04
N GLY A 233 -13.12 2.33 33.00
CA GLY A 233 -12.66 0.93 33.00
C GLY A 233 -11.45 0.65 32.10
N ASP A 234 -10.39 0.09 32.68
CA ASP A 234 -9.06 -0.18 32.10
C ASP A 234 -9.06 -0.81 30.69
N GLN A 235 -8.59 -0.04 29.71
CA GLN A 235 -7.92 -0.54 28.52
C GLN A 235 -6.65 0.29 28.27
N ILE A 236 -5.51 -0.17 28.77
CA ILE A 236 -4.21 0.23 28.21
C ILE A 236 -4.05 -0.57 26.91
N GLY A 237 -4.74 -0.12 25.87
CA GLY A 237 -4.43 -0.45 24.49
C GLY A 237 -3.39 0.55 24.01
N THR A 238 -2.23 0.07 23.59
CA THR A 238 -1.24 0.86 22.85
C THR A 238 -1.91 1.47 21.62
N GLN A 239 -2.27 2.75 21.71
CA GLN A 239 -2.71 3.56 20.58
C GLN A 239 -1.56 3.65 19.58
N HIS A 240 -1.64 2.88 18.49
CA HIS A 240 -0.95 3.28 17.28
C HIS A 240 -1.68 4.50 16.74
N ASN A 241 -1.00 5.64 16.79
CA ASN A 241 -1.51 6.95 16.43
C ASN A 241 -1.81 7.02 14.93
N TYR A 242 -3.04 6.74 14.51
CA TYR A 242 -3.56 6.91 13.13
C TYR A 242 -3.81 8.38 12.73
N ALA A 243 -3.24 9.35 13.46
CA ALA A 243 -3.46 10.78 13.22
C ALA A 243 -2.73 11.34 11.97
N GLN A 244 -2.59 10.58 10.88
CA GLN A 244 -1.84 11.06 9.69
C GLN A 244 -2.69 11.15 8.42
N GLU A 245 -3.58 10.18 8.11
CA GLU A 245 -4.46 10.27 6.93
C GLU A 245 -5.61 11.26 7.12
N GLN A 246 -6.25 11.25 8.29
CA GLN A 246 -7.36 12.16 8.58
C GLN A 246 -6.92 13.63 8.56
N ASN A 247 -5.71 13.91 9.05
CA ASN A 247 -5.13 15.27 9.03
C ASN A 247 -4.88 15.77 7.60
N LEU A 248 -4.57 14.88 6.66
CA LEU A 248 -4.38 15.22 5.25
C LEU A 248 -5.70 15.45 4.53
N ILE A 249 -6.69 14.58 4.76
CA ILE A 249 -8.04 14.73 4.18
C ILE A 249 -8.66 16.04 4.65
N GLU A 250 -8.55 16.36 5.94
CA GLU A 250 -9.06 17.62 6.48
C GLU A 250 -8.30 18.84 5.93
N ALA A 251 -6.98 18.74 5.76
CA ALA A 251 -6.19 19.82 5.17
C ALA A 251 -6.52 20.04 3.68
N PHE A 252 -6.83 18.97 2.96
CA PHE A 252 -7.31 19.00 1.58
C PHE A 252 -8.67 19.69 1.46
N ASP A 253 -9.63 19.27 2.29
CA ASP A 253 -10.97 19.87 2.34
C ASP A 253 -10.92 21.36 2.70
N GLU A 254 -10.06 21.74 3.65
CA GLU A 254 -9.92 23.13 4.09
C GLU A 254 -9.29 24.03 3.01
N ILE A 255 -8.26 23.54 2.30
CA ILE A 255 -7.69 24.28 1.17
C ILE A 255 -8.68 24.37 0.01
N GLN A 256 -9.45 23.32 -0.28
CA GLN A 256 -10.51 23.38 -1.27
C GLN A 256 -11.56 24.43 -0.90
N GLN A 257 -11.93 24.54 0.38
CA GLN A 257 -12.84 25.60 0.87
C GLN A 257 -12.23 27.00 0.74
N ILE A 258 -10.95 27.18 1.03
CA ILE A 258 -10.23 28.46 0.84
C ILE A 258 -10.27 28.86 -0.64
N VAL A 259 -9.89 27.95 -1.54
CA VAL A 259 -9.89 28.22 -2.99
C VAL A 259 -11.30 28.54 -3.48
N ASN A 260 -12.31 27.77 -3.07
CA ASN A 260 -13.69 28.03 -3.44
C ASN A 260 -14.17 29.41 -2.94
N ARG A 261 -13.78 29.82 -1.73
CA ARG A 261 -14.13 31.15 -1.19
C ARG A 261 -13.50 32.28 -1.99
N ILE A 262 -12.23 32.18 -2.36
CA ILE A 262 -11.55 33.20 -3.17
C ILE A 262 -12.17 33.24 -4.58
N THR A 263 -12.52 32.07 -5.13
CA THR A 263 -13.10 31.92 -6.48
C THR A 263 -14.54 32.39 -6.58
N GLN A 264 -15.27 32.54 -5.46
CA GLN A 264 -16.64 33.12 -5.49
C GLN A 264 -16.66 34.53 -6.10
N ASN A 265 -15.54 35.25 -6.07
CA ASN A 265 -15.39 36.57 -6.69
C ASN A 265 -14.96 36.50 -8.17
N TYR A 266 -14.71 35.30 -8.70
CA TYR A 266 -14.20 35.03 -10.05
C TYR A 266 -14.89 33.81 -10.67
N PRO A 267 -16.12 33.95 -11.21
CA PRO A 267 -16.91 32.81 -11.70
C PRO A 267 -16.32 32.11 -12.94
N ALA A 268 -15.36 32.72 -13.64
CA ALA A 268 -14.59 32.12 -14.72
C ALA A 268 -13.18 32.75 -14.79
N PRO A 269 -12.26 32.35 -13.89
CA PRO A 269 -10.98 33.04 -13.75
C PRO A 269 -10.09 32.82 -14.98
N THR A 270 -9.57 33.91 -15.52
CA THR A 270 -8.48 33.92 -16.50
C THR A 270 -7.21 33.32 -15.90
N GLU A 271 -6.24 32.94 -16.74
CA GLU A 271 -4.97 32.37 -16.26
C GLU A 271 -4.20 33.30 -15.31
N VAL A 272 -4.33 34.61 -15.47
CA VAL A 272 -3.73 35.60 -14.56
C VAL A 272 -4.45 35.58 -13.20
N GLU A 273 -5.78 35.52 -13.20
CA GLU A 273 -6.58 35.46 -11.97
C GLU A 273 -6.37 34.13 -11.22
N LYS A 274 -6.18 33.02 -11.93
CA LYS A 274 -5.80 31.74 -11.30
C LYS A 274 -4.49 31.85 -10.53
N GLN A 275 -3.49 32.57 -11.05
CA GLN A 275 -2.21 32.77 -10.36
C GLN A 275 -2.36 33.65 -9.10
N ILE A 276 -3.25 34.64 -9.14
CA ILE A 276 -3.59 35.48 -7.98
C ILE A 276 -4.28 34.64 -6.91
N ILE A 277 -5.27 33.82 -7.30
CA ILE A 277 -5.99 32.91 -6.39
C ILE A 277 -5.03 31.93 -5.71
N VAL A 278 -4.07 31.40 -6.47
CA VAL A 278 -3.01 30.52 -5.93
C VAL A 278 -2.15 31.23 -4.88
N ALA A 279 -1.69 32.45 -5.17
CA ALA A 279 -0.85 33.20 -4.25
C ALA A 279 -1.60 33.55 -2.95
N GLU A 280 -2.87 33.93 -3.06
CA GLU A 280 -3.71 34.28 -1.93
C GLU A 280 -4.07 33.05 -1.08
N ALA A 281 -4.34 31.89 -1.70
CA ALA A 281 -4.57 30.64 -0.98
C ALA A 281 -3.33 30.20 -0.20
N VAL A 282 -2.13 30.32 -0.78
CA VAL A 282 -0.86 30.02 -0.09
C VAL A 282 -0.67 30.96 1.11
N GLU A 283 -0.97 32.25 0.97
CA GLU A 283 -0.87 33.21 2.07
C GLU A 283 -1.84 32.90 3.22
N GLN A 284 -3.10 32.55 2.91
CA GLN A 284 -4.08 32.14 3.93
C GLN A 284 -3.66 30.85 4.67
N VAL A 285 -2.99 29.92 3.99
CA VAL A 285 -2.41 28.74 4.63
C VAL A 285 -1.26 29.12 5.56
N LYS A 286 -0.38 30.04 5.16
CA LYS A 286 0.73 30.53 6.01
C LYS A 286 0.22 31.16 7.31
N GLN A 287 -0.91 31.87 7.24
CA GLN A 287 -1.53 32.53 8.39
C GLN A 287 -2.30 31.58 9.31
N ASN A 288 -2.53 30.32 8.90
CA ASN A 288 -3.22 29.31 9.70
C ASN A 288 -2.23 28.27 10.27
N PRO A 289 -1.76 28.45 11.53
CA PRO A 289 -0.73 27.59 12.12
C PRO A 289 -1.20 26.13 12.31
N THR A 290 -2.50 25.92 12.52
CA THR A 290 -3.09 24.58 12.67
C THR A 290 -3.10 23.83 11.35
N LEU A 291 -3.52 24.50 10.26
CA LEU A 291 -3.50 23.94 8.91
C LEU A 291 -2.06 23.68 8.45
N ARG A 292 -1.14 24.62 8.67
CA ARG A 292 0.29 24.45 8.39
C ARG A 292 0.88 23.23 9.10
N LYS A 293 0.56 23.03 10.37
CA LYS A 293 1.04 21.87 11.14
C LYS A 293 0.49 20.54 10.61
N ARG A 294 -0.79 20.50 10.19
CA ARG A 294 -1.38 19.32 9.55
C ARG A 294 -0.73 19.02 8.19
N LEU A 295 -0.42 20.06 7.40
CA LEU A 295 0.30 19.93 6.13
C LEU A 295 1.75 19.50 6.31
N GLU A 296 2.43 19.94 7.38
CA GLU A 296 3.80 19.51 7.68
C GLU A 296 3.86 18.04 8.11
N VAL A 297 2.94 17.63 9.00
CA VAL A 297 2.84 16.26 9.50
C VAL A 297 2.40 15.30 8.39
N GLY A 298 1.40 15.70 7.60
CA GLY A 298 0.88 14.91 6.50
C GLY A 298 1.77 14.90 5.27
N GLY A 299 2.38 16.03 4.93
CA GLY A 299 3.24 16.19 3.75
C GLY A 299 4.54 15.39 3.82
N LYS A 300 5.10 15.18 5.03
CA LYS A 300 6.27 14.31 5.24
C LYS A 300 5.99 12.82 4.97
N ALA A 301 4.73 12.42 4.90
CA ALA A 301 4.29 11.04 4.66
C ALA A 301 3.77 10.79 3.23
N PHE A 302 3.61 11.82 2.39
CA PHE A 302 2.87 11.74 1.13
C PHE A 302 3.77 11.77 -0.12
N ILE A 303 3.59 10.82 -1.03
CA ILE A 303 4.33 10.73 -2.30
C ILE A 303 3.69 11.66 -3.35
N PHE A 304 4.48 12.63 -3.82
CA PHE A 304 4.05 13.79 -4.63
C PHE A 304 3.51 13.47 -6.05
N GLU A 305 3.71 12.27 -6.59
CA GLU A 305 3.36 11.97 -8.00
C GLU A 305 1.86 11.72 -8.27
N GLY A 306 1.09 11.28 -7.27
CA GLY A 306 -0.34 10.97 -7.43
C GLY A 306 -1.24 12.21 -7.59
N LEU A 307 -0.95 13.27 -6.83
CA LEU A 307 -1.67 14.55 -6.93
C LEU A 307 -1.31 15.32 -8.21
N GLN A 308 -0.09 15.16 -8.71
CA GLN A 308 0.36 15.77 -9.96
C GLN A 308 -0.28 15.08 -11.19
N LYS A 309 -0.63 13.79 -11.09
CA LYS A 309 -1.44 13.08 -12.10
C LYS A 309 -2.94 13.38 -12.03
N ALA A 310 -3.45 13.94 -10.92
CA ALA A 310 -4.82 14.46 -10.79
C ALA A 310 -4.96 15.94 -11.21
N SER A 311 -3.94 16.48 -11.89
CA SER A 311 -3.76 17.91 -12.25
C SER A 311 -4.75 18.49 -13.28
N ASP A 312 -5.80 17.77 -13.68
CA ASP A 312 -6.81 18.32 -14.61
C ASP A 312 -7.71 19.39 -13.96
N GLN A 313 -7.67 19.49 -12.62
CA GLN A 313 -8.40 20.50 -11.87
C GLN A 313 -7.45 21.62 -11.44
N TRP A 314 -7.65 22.82 -11.99
CA TRP A 314 -6.79 23.99 -11.80
C TRP A 314 -6.55 24.38 -10.31
N TRP A 315 -7.45 23.99 -9.41
CA TRP A 315 -7.38 24.27 -7.97
C TRP A 315 -6.47 23.31 -7.18
N VAL A 316 -5.99 22.22 -7.79
CA VAL A 316 -5.01 21.29 -7.18
C VAL A 316 -3.61 21.92 -7.09
N SER A 317 -3.26 22.79 -8.03
CA SER A 317 -2.00 23.56 -8.03
C SER A 317 -1.80 24.42 -6.76
N PRO A 318 -2.81 25.19 -6.29
CA PRO A 318 -2.75 25.87 -4.99
C PRO A 318 -2.46 24.93 -3.81
N PHE A 319 -3.06 23.74 -3.77
CA PHE A 319 -2.86 22.76 -2.69
C PHE A 319 -1.43 22.23 -2.65
N VAL A 320 -0.85 21.88 -3.80
CA VAL A 320 0.54 21.42 -3.91
C VAL A 320 1.52 22.50 -3.46
N LYS A 321 1.33 23.76 -3.91
CA LYS A 321 2.19 24.88 -3.48
C LYS A 321 2.07 25.18 -1.99
N ALA A 322 0.90 25.01 -1.40
CA ALA A 322 0.68 25.17 0.04
C ALA A 322 1.43 24.12 0.87
N ILE A 323 1.47 22.85 0.42
CA ILE A 323 2.29 21.81 1.04
C ILE A 323 3.77 22.16 0.94
N GLU A 324 4.25 22.54 -0.24
CA GLU A 324 5.66 22.90 -0.43
C GLU A 324 6.10 24.05 0.48
N ALA A 325 5.29 25.10 0.58
CA ALA A 325 5.56 26.24 1.48
C ALA A 325 5.58 25.81 2.95
N ALA A 326 4.61 24.99 3.38
CA ALA A 326 4.53 24.50 4.74
C ALA A 326 5.72 23.60 5.14
N VAL A 327 6.20 22.77 4.21
CA VAL A 327 7.33 21.84 4.41
C VAL A 327 8.69 22.55 4.35
N LYS A 328 8.86 23.53 3.43
CA LYS A 328 10.10 24.31 3.29
C LYS A 328 10.27 25.38 4.38
N GLY A 329 9.21 25.70 5.11
CA GLY A 329 9.24 26.66 6.23
C GLY A 329 9.35 28.13 5.81
N GLU A 330 8.99 28.44 4.56
CA GLU A 330 9.04 29.79 3.95
C GLU A 330 7.73 30.59 4.10
#